data_AF-A0A932QGM3-F1
#
_entry.id   AF-A0A932QGM3-F1
#
_cell.length_a   1.000
_cell.length_b   1.000
_cell.length_c   1.000
_cell.angle_alpha   90.00
_cell.angle_beta   90.00
_cell.angle_gamma   90.00
#
_symmetry.space_group_name_H-M   'P 1'
#
loop_
_entity.id
_entity.type
_entity.pdbx_description
1 polymer ?
#
loop_
_entity_poly.entity_id
_entity_poly.type
_entity_poly.pdbx_seq_one_letter_code
_entity_poly.pdbx_strand_id
1 'polypeptide(L)'
;SYNTGVQTGGYDSPLHFGETLDVSPEDAASLGVTNGSLLHVTSRRGTVVAPARIDEGLRAGLVFMTFHYPDHVNTNLLTIDEFDHRSGTAEFKACAVRVEPVTAPVGAR
;
A
#
# COMPACT_ATOMS: atom_id res chain seq x y z
N SER A 1 10.38 -2.34 11.24
CA SER A 1 10.14 -0.90 11.42
C SER A 1 9.13 -0.62 12.51
N TYR A 2 9.17 0.59 13.07
CA TYR A 2 8.24 1.06 14.10
C TYR A 2 7.59 2.39 13.70
N ASN A 3 6.25 2.47 13.80
CA ASN A 3 5.44 3.64 13.45
C ASN A 3 5.84 4.29 12.12
N THR A 4 6.30 5.53 12.07
CA THR A 4 6.67 6.24 10.83
C THR A 4 8.13 6.03 10.44
N GLY A 5 8.82 5.09 11.09
CA GLY A 5 10.20 4.76 10.78
C GLY A 5 11.24 5.74 11.33
N VAL A 6 10.87 6.90 11.90
CA VAL A 6 11.84 7.91 12.38
C VAL A 6 12.89 7.32 13.33
N GLN A 7 12.48 6.47 14.27
CA GLN A 7 13.39 5.83 15.22
C GLN A 7 14.13 4.63 14.63
N THR A 8 13.51 3.91 13.68
CA THR A 8 14.02 2.61 13.21
C THR A 8 14.63 2.64 11.82
N GLY A 9 14.49 3.73 11.08
CA GLY A 9 14.87 3.85 9.67
C GLY A 9 16.38 3.84 9.45
N GLY A 10 17.16 4.22 10.47
CA GLY A 10 18.62 4.15 10.43
C GLY A 10 19.20 2.76 10.75
N TYR A 11 18.38 1.78 11.16
CA TYR A 11 18.84 0.43 11.42
C TYR A 11 18.80 -0.41 10.14
N ASP A 12 19.95 -1.00 9.82
CA ASP A 12 20.06 -2.02 8.77
C ASP A 12 19.54 -3.35 9.32
N SER A 13 18.39 -3.79 8.81
CA SER A 13 17.74 -5.05 9.19
C SER A 13 17.29 -5.78 7.94
N PRO A 14 17.59 -7.08 7.79
CA PRO A 14 17.10 -7.86 6.66
C PRO A 14 15.57 -8.04 6.68
N LEU A 15 14.90 -7.65 7.77
CA LEU A 15 13.44 -7.65 7.88
C LEU A 15 12.80 -6.39 7.29
N HIS A 16 13.60 -5.37 6.94
CA HIS A 16 13.11 -4.15 6.29
C HIS A 16 13.07 -4.35 4.77
N PHE A 17 11.87 -4.42 4.20
CA PHE A 17 11.66 -4.59 2.75
C PHE A 17 10.92 -3.41 2.09
N GLY A 18 10.76 -2.30 2.81
CA GLY A 18 10.08 -1.09 2.30
C GLY A 18 8.56 -1.15 2.39
N GLU A 19 7.89 -0.18 1.75
CA GLU A 19 6.43 -0.17 1.63
C GLU A 19 5.98 -0.94 0.40
N THR A 20 4.95 -1.76 0.59
CA THR A 20 4.32 -2.56 -0.48
C THR A 20 2.81 -2.42 -0.42
N LEU A 21 2.15 -2.68 -1.54
CA LEU A 21 0.75 -3.05 -1.56
C LEU A 21 0.67 -4.57 -1.55
N ASP A 22 0.28 -5.12 -0.41
CA ASP A 22 0.07 -6.55 -0.26
C ASP A 22 -1.28 -6.92 -0.87
N VAL A 23 -1.28 -7.90 -1.76
CA VAL A 23 -2.44 -8.38 -2.51
C VAL A 23 -2.52 -9.91 -2.45
N SER A 24 -3.73 -10.45 -2.56
CA SER A 24 -3.95 -11.90 -2.67
C SER A 24 -3.40 -12.45 -4.01
N PRO A 25 -3.07 -13.75 -4.11
CA PRO A 25 -2.72 -14.38 -5.38
C PRO A 25 -3.81 -14.22 -6.45
N GLU A 26 -5.09 -14.28 -6.07
CA GLU A 26 -6.22 -14.16 -6.97
C GLU A 26 -6.37 -12.74 -7.54
N ASP A 27 -6.21 -11.72 -6.70
CA ASP A 27 -6.24 -10.33 -7.16
C ASP A 27 -5.02 -10.01 -8.03
N ALA A 28 -3.84 -10.51 -7.66
CA ALA A 28 -2.62 -10.37 -8.47
C ALA A 28 -2.79 -11.00 -9.86
N ALA A 29 -3.36 -12.21 -9.93
CA ALA A 29 -3.67 -12.88 -11.19
C ALA A 29 -4.70 -12.10 -12.01
N SER A 30 -5.74 -11.57 -11.37
CA SER A 30 -6.80 -10.78 -12.02
C SER A 30 -6.27 -9.45 -12.57
N LEU A 31 -5.33 -8.83 -11.86
CA LEU A 31 -4.65 -7.59 -12.28
C LEU A 31 -3.49 -7.85 -13.26
N GLY A 32 -3.07 -9.10 -13.45
CA GLY A 32 -1.95 -9.46 -14.32
C GLY A 32 -0.59 -8.98 -13.80
N VAL A 33 -0.40 -8.96 -12.49
CA VAL A 33 0.82 -8.44 -11.83
C VAL A 33 1.57 -9.50 -11.05
N THR A 34 2.88 -9.33 -10.94
CA THR A 34 3.78 -10.14 -10.10
C THR A 34 4.37 -9.31 -8.97
N ASN A 35 5.05 -9.96 -8.00
CA ASN A 35 5.86 -9.26 -7.00
C ASN A 35 6.75 -8.18 -7.65
N GLY A 36 6.75 -6.98 -7.05
CA GLY A 36 7.49 -5.82 -7.52
C GLY A 36 6.81 -5.00 -8.63
N SER A 37 5.71 -5.47 -9.23
CA SER A 37 4.95 -4.67 -10.21
C SER A 37 4.44 -3.39 -9.56
N LEU A 38 4.57 -2.25 -10.22
CA LEU A 38 4.06 -1.00 -9.70
C LEU A 38 2.55 -0.90 -9.92
N LEU A 39 1.83 -0.53 -8.86
CA LEU A 39 0.39 -0.36 -8.84
C LEU A 39 0.03 1.07 -8.44
N HIS A 40 -0.89 1.69 -9.17
CA HIS A 40 -1.64 2.84 -8.68
C HIS A 40 -2.66 2.38 -7.65
N VAL A 41 -2.63 3.00 -6.48
CA VAL A 41 -3.62 2.78 -5.41
C VAL A 41 -4.31 4.11 -5.17
N THR A 42 -5.60 4.18 -5.47
CA THR A 42 -6.38 5.42 -5.42
C THR A 42 -7.53 5.29 -4.45
N SER A 43 -7.64 6.22 -3.52
CA SER A 43 -8.83 6.41 -2.68
C SER A 43 -9.52 7.73 -3.01
N ARG A 44 -10.59 8.05 -2.29
CA ARG A 44 -11.23 9.38 -2.35
C ARG A 44 -10.30 10.54 -1.95
N ARG A 45 -9.26 10.29 -1.15
CA ARG A 45 -8.36 11.33 -0.62
C ARG A 45 -7.09 11.54 -1.44
N GLY A 46 -6.69 10.55 -2.23
CA GLY A 46 -5.51 10.69 -3.09
C GLY A 46 -5.09 9.39 -3.76
N THR A 47 -3.95 9.46 -4.43
CA THR A 47 -3.34 8.34 -5.13
C THR A 47 -1.89 8.21 -4.70
N VAL A 48 -1.44 6.97 -4.51
CA VAL A 48 -0.01 6.63 -4.36
C VAL A 48 0.37 5.56 -5.39
N VAL A 49 1.68 5.38 -5.59
CA VAL A 49 2.23 4.26 -6.37
C VAL A 49 3.01 3.38 -5.40
N ALA A 50 2.74 2.08 -5.42
CA ALA A 50 3.42 1.12 -4.54
C ALA A 50 3.78 -0.17 -5.31
N PRO A 51 4.90 -0.83 -4.97
CA PRO A 51 5.21 -2.15 -5.51
C PRO A 51 4.26 -3.20 -4.90
N ALA A 52 3.80 -4.13 -5.73
CA ALA A 52 2.99 -5.26 -5.30
C ALA A 52 3.83 -6.26 -4.49
N ARG A 53 3.28 -6.77 -3.38
CA ARG A 53 3.74 -7.99 -2.73
C ARG A 53 2.58 -8.98 -2.71
N ILE A 54 2.83 -10.20 -3.17
CA ILE A 54 1.82 -11.27 -3.13
C ILE A 54 1.90 -11.92 -1.76
N ASP A 55 0.78 -11.94 -1.05
CA ASP A 55 0.64 -12.55 0.26
C ASP A 55 -0.40 -13.68 0.22
N GLU A 56 0.06 -14.92 0.37
CA GLU A 56 -0.79 -16.12 0.32
C GLU A 56 -1.83 -16.18 1.46
N GLY A 57 -1.62 -15.43 2.54
CA GLY A 57 -2.55 -15.35 3.66
C GLY A 57 -3.63 -14.28 3.49
N LEU A 58 -3.52 -13.40 2.48
CA LEU A 58 -4.44 -12.29 2.31
C LEU A 58 -5.70 -12.71 1.55
N ARG A 59 -6.86 -12.33 2.08
CA ARG A 59 -8.15 -12.62 1.45
C ARG A 59 -8.36 -11.74 0.22
N ALA A 60 -8.78 -12.36 -0.90
CA ALA A 60 -9.15 -11.65 -2.12
C ALA A 60 -10.18 -10.53 -1.89
N GLY A 61 -9.97 -9.40 -2.58
CA GLY A 61 -10.73 -8.16 -2.44
C GLY A 61 -10.30 -7.27 -1.26
N LEU A 62 -9.32 -7.70 -0.46
CA LEU A 62 -8.66 -6.88 0.55
C LEU A 62 -7.21 -6.62 0.15
N VAL A 63 -6.70 -5.46 0.55
CA VAL A 63 -5.29 -5.08 0.40
C VAL A 63 -4.72 -4.67 1.75
N PHE A 64 -3.41 -4.78 1.91
CA PHE A 64 -2.72 -4.32 3.11
C PHE A 64 -1.50 -3.46 2.74
N MET A 65 -1.25 -2.43 3.54
CA MET A 65 -0.08 -1.54 3.42
C MET A 65 0.38 -1.16 4.82
N THR A 66 1.68 -0.95 4.99
CA THR A 66 2.21 -0.32 6.21
C THR A 66 2.36 1.20 6.02
N PHE A 67 2.85 1.92 7.04
CA PHE A 67 3.09 3.37 6.99
C PHE A 67 4.46 3.73 7.61
N HIS A 68 5.36 2.74 7.59
CA HIS A 68 6.70 2.78 8.15
C HIS A 68 7.70 3.58 7.32
N TYR A 69 7.52 3.68 6.01
CA TYR A 69 8.44 4.40 5.12
C TYR A 69 7.70 5.45 4.29
N PRO A 70 7.30 6.59 4.90
CA PRO A 70 6.53 7.63 4.21
C PRO A 70 7.28 8.27 3.04
N ASP A 71 8.62 8.20 3.03
CA ASP A 71 9.48 8.65 1.93
C ASP A 71 9.47 7.69 0.73
N HIS A 72 9.04 6.44 0.92
CA HIS A 72 8.85 5.48 -0.16
C HIS A 72 7.42 5.58 -0.70
N VAL A 73 6.45 5.38 0.19
CA VAL A 73 5.01 5.44 -0.12
C VAL A 73 4.30 6.07 1.07
N ASN A 74 3.64 7.21 0.83
CA ASN A 74 2.88 7.89 1.88
C ASN A 74 1.46 7.32 2.01
N THR A 75 1.34 6.13 2.59
CA THR A 75 0.08 5.37 2.74
C THR A 75 -1.07 6.19 3.35
N ASN A 76 -0.78 7.10 4.28
CA ASN A 76 -1.80 7.93 4.93
C ASN A 76 -2.43 9.00 4.01
N LEU A 77 -1.93 9.19 2.79
CA LEU A 77 -2.64 9.94 1.75
C LEU A 77 -3.88 9.19 1.25
N LEU A 78 -3.92 7.87 1.42
CA LEU A 78 -5.05 7.04 1.01
C LEU A 78 -6.14 6.93 2.06
N THR A 79 -5.82 7.06 3.35
CA THR A 79 -6.78 6.82 4.45
C THR A 79 -7.97 7.77 4.37
N ILE A 80 -8.94 7.65 5.25
CA ILE A 80 -10.12 8.51 5.26
C ILE A 80 -10.06 9.56 6.38
N ASP A 81 -10.74 10.69 6.16
CA ASP A 81 -10.95 11.71 7.19
C ASP A 81 -12.20 11.37 7.99
N GLU A 82 -12.14 10.25 8.73
CA GLU A 82 -13.20 9.79 9.62
C GLU A 82 -12.59 9.32 10.94
N PHE A 83 -13.37 9.42 12.01
CA PHE A 83 -12.96 8.99 13.35
C PHE A 83 -14.16 8.51 14.17
N ASP A 84 -13.91 7.66 15.16
CA ASP A 84 -14.95 7.29 16.13
C ASP A 84 -15.28 8.49 17.04
N HIS A 85 -16.52 8.96 17.01
CA HIS A 85 -16.97 10.12 17.78
C HIS A 85 -16.88 9.95 19.30
N ARG A 86 -16.77 8.72 19.81
CA ARG A 86 -16.62 8.47 21.25
C ARG A 86 -15.18 8.58 21.71
N SER A 87 -14.26 7.93 20.99
CA SER A 87 -12.85 7.88 21.38
C SER A 87 -11.98 8.97 20.73
N GLY A 88 -12.43 9.56 19.62
CA GLY A 88 -11.62 10.43 18.77
C GLY A 88 -10.60 9.68 17.91
N THR A 89 -10.66 8.34 17.86
CA THR A 89 -9.68 7.52 17.13
C THR A 89 -9.96 7.54 15.63
N ALA A 90 -8.95 7.86 14.82
CA ALA A 90 -9.05 7.86 13.36
C ALA A 90 -9.24 6.46 12.76
N GLU A 91 -9.93 6.39 11.62
CA GLU A 91 -10.12 5.16 10.84
C GLU A 91 -8.95 4.92 9.88
N PHE A 92 -8.16 3.89 10.16
CA PHE A 92 -7.00 3.47 9.37
C PHE A 92 -7.17 2.13 8.68
N LYS A 93 -8.07 1.28 9.18
CA LYS A 93 -8.19 -0.13 8.81
C LYS A 93 -9.23 -0.35 7.70
N ALA A 94 -10.17 0.57 7.54
CA ALA A 94 -11.19 0.52 6.50
C ALA A 94 -11.07 1.73 5.55
N CYS A 95 -10.49 1.50 4.37
CA CYS A 95 -10.48 2.49 3.28
C CYS A 95 -10.77 1.81 1.95
N ALA A 96 -11.78 2.29 1.23
CA ALA A 96 -12.05 1.85 -0.12
C ALA A 96 -10.99 2.40 -1.08
N VAL A 97 -10.33 1.50 -1.81
CA VAL A 97 -9.32 1.83 -2.80
C VAL A 97 -9.60 1.14 -4.13
N ARG A 98 -9.16 1.78 -5.21
CA ARG A 98 -9.07 1.21 -6.55
C ARG A 98 -7.60 0.95 -6.86
N VAL A 99 -7.32 -0.26 -7.33
CA VAL A 99 -5.95 -0.73 -7.63
C VAL A 99 -5.84 -0.98 -9.12
N GLU A 100 -4.80 -0.44 -9.74
CA GLU A 100 -4.55 -0.57 -11.18
C GLU A 100 -3.05 -0.73 -11.46
N PRO A 101 -2.65 -1.57 -12.44
CA PRO A 101 -1.27 -1.61 -12.90
C PRO A 101 -0.80 -0.26 -13.43
N VAL A 102 0.43 0.14 -13.07
CA VAL A 102 1.11 1.26 -13.72
C VAL A 102 1.57 0.77 -15.10
N THR A 103 0.77 1.02 -16.14
CA THR A 103 1.22 0.78 -17.51
C THR A 103 2.22 1.86 -17.90
N ALA A 104 3.44 1.46 -18.28
CA ALA A 104 4.31 2.34 -19.05
C ALA A 104 3.61 2.73 -20.36
N PRO A 105 3.81 3.94 -20.91
CA PRO A 105 3.33 4.25 -22.25
C PRO A 105 3.91 3.22 -23.22
N VAL A 106 3.05 2.58 -24.01
CA VAL A 106 3.48 1.74 -25.13
C VAL A 106 4.12 2.65 -26.18
N GLY A 107 5.45 2.77 -26.13
CA GLY A 107 6.28 3.35 -27.18
C GLY A 107 6.70 4.81 -26.98
N ALA A 108 7.85 5.00 -26.31
CA ALA A 108 8.82 5.98 -26.81
C ALA A 108 9.84 5.17 -27.63
N ARG A 109 9.80 5.34 -28.94
CA ARG A 109 10.88 4.92 -29.84
C ARG A 109 12.07 5.86 -29.68
#